data_AF-A0A1M5J1W6-F1
#
_entry.id   AF-A0A1M5J1W6-F1
#
_cell.length_a   1.000
_cell.length_b   1.000
_cell.length_c   1.000
_cell.angle_alpha   90.00
_cell.angle_beta   90.00
_cell.angle_gamma   90.00
#
_symmetry.space_group_name_H-M   'P 1'
#
loop_
_entity.id
_entity.type
_entity.pdbx_description
1 polymer ?
#
loop_
_entity_poly.entity_id
_entity_poly.type
_entity_poly.pdbx_seq_one_letter_code
_entity_poly.pdbx_strand_id
1 'polypeptide(L)'
;MKANQFKSSISEVKDLLRGKILTLEFMNEKGRVRKIQFSSLKAFGNAVLKLEQMGAGFNIVKVGNDFTEKGIYKPSELSAILKRGSWNEVFFYATTVKA
;
A
#
# COMPACT_ATOMS: atom_id res chain seq x y z
N MET A 1 -5.52 -6.53 -6.81
CA MET A 1 -5.89 -5.62 -7.92
C MET A 1 -4.76 -5.50 -8.92
N LYS A 2 -5.04 -5.06 -10.17
CA LYS A 2 -4.00 -4.78 -11.17
C LYS A 2 -3.23 -3.51 -10.81
N ALA A 3 -1.98 -3.40 -11.25
CA ALA A 3 -1.11 -2.26 -10.94
C ALA A 3 -1.70 -0.90 -11.35
N ASN A 4 -2.40 -0.81 -12.48
CA ASN A 4 -3.04 0.43 -12.91
C ASN A 4 -4.14 0.90 -11.94
N GLN A 5 -5.00 -0.03 -11.48
CA GLN A 5 -6.03 0.30 -10.50
C GLN A 5 -5.42 0.76 -9.17
N PHE A 6 -4.34 0.08 -8.75
CA PHE A 6 -3.61 0.47 -7.55
C PHE A 6 -3.04 1.88 -7.68
N LYS A 7 -2.33 2.18 -8.78
CA LYS A 7 -1.77 3.52 -9.03
C LYS A 7 -2.84 4.61 -9.06
N SER A 8 -4.00 4.36 -9.66
CA SER A 8 -5.14 5.29 -9.64
C SER A 8 -5.61 5.55 -8.21
N SER A 9 -5.87 4.49 -7.43
CA SER A 9 -6.30 4.63 -6.04
C SER A 9 -5.29 5.38 -5.17
N ILE A 10 -3.98 5.14 -5.34
CA ILE A 10 -2.94 5.88 -4.63
C ILE A 10 -2.90 7.35 -5.06
N SER A 11 -3.09 7.63 -6.35
CA SER A 11 -3.12 9.00 -6.88
C SER A 11 -4.26 9.82 -6.27
N GLU A 12 -5.44 9.22 -6.10
CA GLU A 12 -6.62 9.87 -5.50
C GLU A 12 -6.43 10.25 -4.04
N VAL A 13 -5.58 9.54 -3.30
CA VAL A 13 -5.34 9.77 -1.88
C VAL A 13 -3.92 10.29 -1.58
N LYS A 14 -3.16 10.68 -2.61
CA LYS A 14 -1.74 11.02 -2.50
C LYS A 14 -1.46 12.07 -1.42
N ASP A 15 -2.29 13.10 -1.35
CA ASP A 15 -2.10 14.16 -0.35
C ASP A 15 -2.41 13.69 1.07
N LEU A 16 -3.34 12.74 1.24
CA LEU A 16 -3.61 12.09 2.51
C LEU A 16 -2.49 11.13 2.93
N LEU A 17 -1.67 10.65 2.00
CA LEU A 17 -0.53 9.78 2.30
C LEU A 17 0.74 10.56 2.64
N ARG A 18 0.77 11.88 2.37
CA ARG A 18 1.94 12.71 2.61
C ARG A 18 2.24 12.80 4.10
N GLY A 19 3.52 12.60 4.46
CA GLY A 19 3.98 12.62 5.86
C GLY A 19 3.65 11.36 6.66
N LYS A 20 3.04 10.33 6.05
CA LYS A 20 2.78 9.04 6.68
C LYS A 20 3.86 8.02 6.32
N ILE A 21 4.04 7.02 7.18
CA ILE A 21 4.87 5.86 6.87
C ILE A 21 4.07 4.95 5.93
N LEU A 22 4.67 4.59 4.80
CA LEU A 22 4.08 3.67 3.82
C LEU A 22 4.82 2.35 3.93
N THR A 23 4.10 1.31 4.28
CA THR A 23 4.67 -0.01 4.54
C THR A 23 4.20 -0.98 3.50
N LEU A 24 5.15 -1.57 2.78
CA LEU A 24 4.89 -2.53 1.72
C LEU A 24 5.39 -3.89 2.12
N GLU A 25 4.48 -4.85 2.24
CA GLU A 25 4.80 -6.25 2.38
C GLU A 25 4.78 -6.89 0.99
N PHE A 26 5.91 -7.45 0.59
CA PHE A 26 6.08 -8.13 -0.69
C PHE A 26 6.29 -9.62 -0.50
N MET A 27 5.44 -10.44 -1.11
CA MET A 27 5.59 -11.89 -1.19
C MET A 27 6.01 -12.30 -2.60
N ASN A 28 7.13 -13.01 -2.71
CA ASN A 28 7.57 -13.58 -3.98
C ASN A 28 7.14 -15.05 -4.13
N GLU A 29 7.37 -15.61 -5.32
CA GLU A 29 7.06 -17.02 -5.64
C GLU A 29 7.75 -18.04 -4.75
N LYS A 30 8.82 -17.64 -4.04
CA LYS A 30 9.54 -18.49 -3.07
C LYS A 30 8.94 -18.43 -1.67
N GLY A 31 7.78 -17.79 -1.49
CA GLY A 31 7.09 -17.61 -0.21
C GLY A 31 7.79 -16.66 0.77
N ARG A 32 8.84 -15.94 0.33
CA ARG A 32 9.56 -15.01 1.21
C ARG A 32 8.79 -13.69 1.29
N VAL A 33 8.41 -13.31 2.50
CA VAL A 33 7.81 -12.01 2.80
C VAL A 33 8.90 -11.00 3.15
N ARG A 34 8.92 -9.87 2.47
CA ARG A 34 9.77 -8.72 2.79
C ARG A 34 8.91 -7.53 3.14
N LYS A 35 9.12 -6.94 4.32
CA LYS A 35 8.49 -5.70 4.74
C LYS A 35 9.44 -4.54 4.48
N ILE A 36 8.98 -3.52 3.76
CA ILE A 36 9.77 -2.34 3.42
C ILE A 36 8.97 -1.10 3.81
N GLN A 37 9.59 -0.21 4.58
CA GLN A 37 8.96 1.05 5.01
C GLN A 37 9.52 2.22 4.19
N PHE A 38 8.63 3.14 3.83
CA PHE A 38 8.95 4.33 3.06
C PHE A 38 8.39 5.56 3.78
N SER A 39 9.25 6.56 4.01
CA SER A 39 8.85 7.88 4.50
C SER A 39 8.54 8.87 3.38
N SER A 40 8.75 8.48 2.12
CA SER A 40 8.49 9.34 0.95
C SER A 40 7.65 8.64 -0.12
N LEU A 41 6.69 9.39 -0.67
CA LEU A 41 5.85 8.94 -1.78
C LEU A 41 6.67 8.61 -3.03
N LYS A 42 7.78 9.30 -3.26
CA LYS A 42 8.68 9.06 -4.40
C LYS A 42 9.35 7.69 -4.29
N ALA A 43 9.94 7.36 -3.13
CA ALA A 43 10.59 6.07 -2.93
C ALA A 43 9.57 4.92 -2.98
N PHE A 44 8.39 5.12 -2.38
CA PHE A 44 7.29 4.18 -2.46
C PHE A 44 6.83 3.93 -3.90
N GLY A 45 6.56 5.00 -4.67
CA GLY A 45 6.16 4.89 -6.07
C GLY A 45 7.19 4.17 -6.95
N ASN A 46 8.48 4.45 -6.74
CA ASN A 46 9.56 3.73 -7.43
C ASN A 46 9.58 2.23 -7.10
N ALA A 47 9.28 1.86 -5.86
CA ALA A 47 9.18 0.45 -5.47
C ALA A 47 7.98 -0.23 -6.13
N VAL A 48 6.82 0.44 -6.17
CA VAL A 48 5.62 -0.04 -6.85
C VAL A 48 5.89 -0.29 -8.33
N LEU A 49 6.56 0.64 -9.04
CA LEU A 49 6.92 0.47 -10.45
C LEU A 49 7.85 -0.73 -10.68
N LYS A 50 8.86 -0.91 -9.82
CA LYS A 50 9.76 -2.08 -9.90
C LYS A 50 9.01 -3.40 -9.69
N LEU A 51 8.10 -3.44 -8.73
CA LEU A 51 7.30 -4.64 -8.47
C LEU A 51 6.27 -4.92 -9.58
N GLU A 52 5.71 -3.88 -10.18
CA GLU A 52 4.85 -4.00 -11.36
C GLU A 52 5.61 -4.63 -12.54
N GLN A 53 6.86 -4.22 -12.79
CA GLN A 53 7.72 -4.83 -13.82
C GLN A 53 8.00 -6.32 -13.54
N MET A 54 7.99 -6.72 -12.27
CA MET A 54 8.10 -8.13 -11.86
C MET A 54 6.77 -8.90 -11.95
N GLY A 55 5.70 -8.27 -12.43
CA GLY A 55 4.38 -8.89 -12.55
C GLY A 55 3.59 -8.95 -11.22
N ALA A 56 3.94 -8.14 -10.22
CA ALA A 56 3.25 -8.16 -8.94
C ALA A 56 1.82 -7.61 -9.05
N GLY A 57 0.88 -8.32 -8.43
CA GLY A 57 -0.42 -7.79 -8.04
C GLY A 57 -0.32 -7.03 -6.72
N PHE A 58 -1.20 -6.05 -6.52
CA PHE A 58 -1.18 -5.19 -5.32
C PHE A 58 -2.47 -5.30 -4.52
N ASN A 59 -2.41 -4.95 -3.24
CA ASN A 59 -3.58 -4.72 -2.39
C ASN A 59 -3.27 -3.67 -1.32
N ILE A 60 -4.32 -3.07 -0.77
CA ILE A 60 -4.24 -2.15 0.37
C ILE A 60 -4.88 -2.85 1.54
N VAL A 61 -4.12 -3.04 2.62
CA VAL A 61 -4.50 -4.00 3.67
C VAL A 61 -5.15 -3.29 4.84
N LYS A 62 -4.47 -2.27 5.38
CA LYS A 62 -4.88 -1.60 6.60
C LYS A 62 -4.21 -0.23 6.75
N VAL A 63 -4.74 0.57 7.66
CA VAL A 63 -4.11 1.79 8.18
C VAL A 63 -3.92 1.64 9.68
N GLY A 64 -2.93 2.31 10.25
CA GLY A 64 -2.62 2.20 11.66
C GLY A 64 -2.08 3.49 12.27
N ASN A 65 -2.20 3.59 13.58
CA ASN A 65 -1.49 4.53 14.44
C ASN A 65 -1.02 3.80 15.69
N ASP A 66 -0.45 4.53 16.64
CA ASP A 66 0.18 3.95 17.84
C ASP A 66 -0.80 3.21 18.76
N PHE A 67 -2.12 3.37 18.55
CA PHE A 67 -3.17 2.82 19.41
C PHE A 67 -4.09 1.82 18.70
N THR A 68 -4.28 1.96 17.39
CA THR A 68 -5.32 1.24 16.65
C THR A 68 -4.91 0.95 15.21
N GLU A 69 -5.38 -0.19 14.70
CA GLU A 69 -5.31 -0.54 13.28
C GLU A 69 -6.72 -0.74 12.71
N LYS A 70 -6.89 -0.40 11.43
CA LYS A 70 -8.14 -0.58 10.71
C LYS A 70 -7.90 -1.19 9.34
N GLY A 71 -8.50 -2.36 9.12
CA GLY A 71 -8.50 -3.05 7.83
C GLY A 71 -9.23 -2.27 6.75
N ILE A 72 -8.74 -2.37 5.52
CA ILE A 72 -9.36 -1.83 4.31
C ILE A 72 -9.76 -3.01 3.44
N TYR A 73 -11.06 -3.32 3.43
CA TYR A 73 -11.59 -4.47 2.69
C TYR A 73 -11.87 -4.13 1.24
N LYS A 74 -12.21 -2.86 0.95
CA LYS A 74 -12.47 -2.36 -0.40
C LYS A 74 -11.58 -1.17 -0.70
N PRO A 75 -10.90 -1.12 -1.87
CA PRO A 75 -10.07 0.02 -2.23
C PRO A 75 -10.82 1.36 -2.25
N SER A 76 -12.12 1.32 -2.59
CA SER A 76 -13.02 2.49 -2.59
C SER A 76 -13.19 3.13 -1.21
N GLU A 77 -12.95 2.40 -0.12
CA GLU A 77 -13.08 2.91 1.25
C GLU A 77 -11.85 3.67 1.73
N LEU A 78 -10.72 3.54 1.02
CA LEU A 78 -9.43 4.08 1.41
C LEU A 78 -9.49 5.58 1.75
N SER A 79 -10.04 6.39 0.85
CA SER A 79 -10.13 7.84 1.03
C SER A 79 -10.97 8.21 2.25
N ALA A 80 -12.12 7.54 2.43
CA ALA A 80 -13.00 7.77 3.57
C ALA A 80 -12.33 7.38 4.89
N ILE A 81 -11.61 6.26 4.92
CA ILE A 81 -10.89 5.78 6.10
C ILE A 81 -9.74 6.73 6.45
N LEU A 82 -8.93 7.13 5.46
CA LEU A 82 -7.81 8.05 5.67
C LEU A 82 -8.26 9.42 6.17
N LYS A 83 -9.44 9.91 5.75
CA LYS A 83 -10.00 11.19 6.21
C LYS A 83 -10.61 11.13 7.61
N ARG A 84 -11.16 9.98 8.01
CA ARG A 84 -11.89 9.84 9.29
C ARG A 84 -10.99 9.60 10.50
N GLY A 85 -9.71 9.29 10.30
CA GLY A 85 -8.81 8.95 11.40
C GLY A 85 -7.43 9.59 11.28
N SER A 86 -6.78 9.75 12.42
CA SER A 86 -5.38 10.18 12.52
C SER A 86 -4.47 8.97 12.41
N TRP A 87 -4.06 8.64 11.18
CA TRP A 87 -3.21 7.48 10.88
C TRP A 87 -1.74 7.87 10.75
N ASN A 88 -0.83 7.08 11.31
CA ASN A 88 0.62 7.28 11.18
C ASN A 88 1.20 6.43 10.05
N GLU A 89 0.61 5.25 9.81
CA GLU A 89 1.12 4.24 8.89
C GLU A 89 0.01 3.69 7.98
N VAL A 90 0.37 3.40 6.72
CA VAL A 90 -0.50 2.75 5.74
C VAL A 90 0.19 1.51 5.21
N PHE A 91 -0.54 0.38 5.23
CA PHE A 91 -0.02 -0.93 4.90
C PHE A 91 -0.53 -1.41 3.55
N PHE A 92 0.40 -1.78 2.70
CA PHE A 92 0.23 -2.25 1.35
C PHE A 92 0.79 -3.66 1.23
N TYR A 93 0.20 -4.43 0.33
CA TYR A 93 0.66 -5.77 0.01
C TYR A 93 0.93 -5.87 -1.50
N ALA A 94 2.00 -6.55 -1.86
CA ALA A 94 2.33 -6.90 -3.22
C ALA A 94 2.69 -8.39 -3.31
N THR A 95 2.26 -9.06 -4.37
CA THR A 95 2.60 -10.48 -4.60
C THR A 95 2.81 -10.78 -6.06
N THR A 96 3.87 -11.52 -6.40
CA THR A 96 4.05 -12.12 -7.73
C THR A 96 3.48 -13.53 -7.81
N VAL A 97 3.02 -14.09 -6.68
CA VAL A 97 2.34 -15.40 -6.67
C VAL A 97 1.03 -15.24 -7.42
N LYS A 98 0.89 -15.94 -8.55
CA LYS A 98 -0.39 -16.06 -9.24
C LYS A 98 -1.33 -16.87 -8.33
N ALA A 99 -2.46 -16.26 -7.98
CA ALA A 99 -3.58 -16.99 -7.40
C ALA A 99 -4.14 -17.99 -8.41
#